data_AF-A0A7Y5VTA1-F1
#
_entry.id   AF-A0A7Y5VTA1-F1
#
_cell.length_a   1.000
_cell.length_b   1.000
_cell.length_c   1.000
_cell.angle_alpha   90.00
_cell.angle_beta   90.00
_cell.angle_gamma   90.00
#
_symmetry.space_group_name_H-M   'P 1'
#
loop_
_entity.id
_entity.type
_entity.pdbx_description
1 polymer ?
#
loop_
_entity_poly.entity_id
_entity_poly.type
_entity_poly.pdbx_seq_one_letter_code
_entity_poly.pdbx_strand_id
1 'polypeptide(L)' 'MCTIKEINDAVSRLSPGDLSEFRAWFDQFDALVWDAQFERDAASGRLDALANEALDDLREGRCTPL' A
#
# COMPACT_ATOMS: atom_id res chain seq x y z
N MET A 1 -9.89 24.30 -1.96
CA MET A 1 -10.25 22.88 -1.78
C MET A 1 -10.41 22.31 -3.17
N CYS A 2 -9.53 21.42 -3.62
CA CYS A 2 -9.71 20.74 -4.90
C CYS A 2 -10.58 19.50 -4.69
N THR A 3 -11.45 19.25 -5.65
CA THR A 3 -12.29 18.06 -5.75
C THR A 3 -11.52 16.94 -6.46
N ILE A 4 -11.93 15.69 -6.23
CA ILE A 4 -11.41 14.52 -6.97
C ILE A 4 -11.56 14.71 -8.48
N LYS A 5 -12.65 15.36 -8.92
CA LYS A 5 -12.86 15.69 -10.34
C LYS A 5 -11.77 16.62 -10.89
N GLU A 6 -11.44 17.70 -10.19
CA GLU A 6 -10.40 18.63 -10.62
C GLU A 6 -9.01 17.97 -10.65
N ILE A 7 -8.73 17.05 -9.73
CA ILE A 7 -7.49 16.26 -9.72
C ILE A 7 -7.45 15.33 -10.94
N ASN A 8 -8.52 14.59 -11.23
CA ASN A 8 -8.62 13.72 -12.41
C ASN A 8 -8.50 14.53 -13.71
N ASP A 9 -9.16 15.68 -13.79
CA ASP A 9 -9.10 16.60 -14.93
C ASP A 9 -7.67 17.16 -15.11
N ALA A 10 -6.92 17.40 -14.03
CA ALA A 10 -5.53 17.82 -14.09
C ALA A 10 -4.59 16.69 -14.54
N VAL A 11 -4.70 15.49 -13.94
CA VAL A 11 -3.91 14.31 -14.30
C VAL A 11 -4.13 13.90 -15.75
N SER A 12 -5.36 14.01 -16.28
CA SER A 12 -5.68 13.71 -17.69
C SER A 12 -5.05 14.67 -18.71
N ARG A 13 -4.55 15.83 -18.26
CA ARG A 13 -3.91 16.85 -19.11
C ARG A 13 -2.37 16.85 -19.02
N LEU A 14 -1.78 15.98 -18.19
CA LEU A 14 -0.33 15.82 -18.09
C LEU A 14 0.25 15.33 -19.42
N SER A 15 1.47 15.76 -19.75
CA SER A 15 2.20 15.15 -20.86
C SER A 15 2.59 13.70 -20.51
N PRO A 16 2.94 12.85 -21.49
CA PRO A 16 3.41 11.48 -21.20
C PRO A 16 4.62 11.43 -20.25
N GLY A 17 5.47 12.46 -20.25
CA GLY A 17 6.61 12.60 -19.33
C GLY A 17 6.14 12.90 -17.91
N ASP A 18 5.37 13.97 -17.73
CA ASP A 18 4.86 14.38 -16.41
C ASP A 18 3.96 13.30 -15.78
N LEU A 19 3.21 12.56 -16.61
CA LEU A 19 2.39 11.43 -16.16
C LEU A 19 3.25 10.24 -15.69
N SER A 20 4.44 10.05 -16.28
CA SER A 20 5.39 9.02 -15.83
C SER A 20 6.05 9.41 -14.51
N GLU A 21 6.42 10.68 -14.35
CA GLU A 21 6.97 11.22 -13.09
C GLU A 21 5.91 11.19 -11.97
N PHE A 22 4.68 11.61 -12.28
CA PHE A 22 3.54 11.53 -11.36
C PHE A 22 3.29 10.10 -10.88
N ARG A 23 3.33 9.10 -11.76
CA ARG A 23 3.19 7.68 -11.36
C ARG A 23 4.31 7.22 -10.44
N ALA A 24 5.57 7.48 -10.82
CA ALA A 24 6.72 7.08 -9.99
C ALA A 24 6.72 7.75 -8.59
N TRP A 25 6.19 8.97 -8.48
CA TRP A 25 5.92 9.61 -7.19
C TRP A 25 4.70 9.01 -6.47
N PHE A 26 3.60 8.75 -7.17
CA PHE A 26 2.37 8.24 -6.59
C PHE A 26 2.54 6.83 -6.01
N ASP A 27 3.32 5.96 -6.67
CA ASP A 27 3.64 4.62 -6.15
C ASP A 27 4.34 4.69 -4.78
N GLN A 28 5.25 5.66 -4.59
CA GLN A 28 5.91 5.92 -3.29
C GLN A 28 4.95 6.53 -2.26
N PHE A 29 4.08 7.44 -2.70
CA PHE A 29 3.07 8.04 -1.82
C PHE A 29 2.05 7.01 -1.32
N ASP A 30 1.55 6.15 -2.20
CA ASP A 30 0.59 5.10 -1.87
C ASP A 30 1.24 4.05 -0.95
N ALA A 31 2.50 3.68 -1.19
CA ALA A 31 3.29 2.84 -0.28
C ALA A 31 3.39 3.44 1.13
N LEU A 32 3.69 4.74 1.27
CA LEU A 32 3.74 5.43 2.57
C LEU A 32 2.37 5.48 3.27
N VAL A 33 1.28 5.64 2.51
CA VAL A 33 -0.10 5.60 3.04
C VAL A 33 -0.45 4.19 3.50
N TRP A 34 -0.02 3.17 2.75
CA TRP A 34 -0.19 1.76 3.08
C TRP A 34 0.60 1.37 4.33
N ASP A 35 1.88 1.73 4.44
CA ASP A 35 2.70 1.48 5.63
C ASP A 35 2.04 2.08 6.88
N ALA A 36 1.62 3.35 6.80
CA ALA A 36 0.92 4.03 7.90
C ALA A 36 -0.45 3.41 8.21
N GLN A 37 -1.11 2.72 7.27
CA GLN A 37 -2.30 1.91 7.55
C GLN A 37 -1.94 0.58 8.20
N PHE A 38 -0.97 -0.14 7.65
CA PHE A 38 -0.49 -1.42 8.16
C PHE A 38 -0.04 -1.31 9.62
N GLU A 39 0.75 -0.28 9.97
CA GLU A 39 1.16 -0.03 11.35
C GLU A 39 -0.02 0.18 12.31
N ARG A 40 -1.04 0.94 11.90
CA ARG A 40 -2.27 1.14 12.70
C ARG A 40 -3.09 -0.14 12.82
N ASP A 41 -3.14 -0.94 11.76
CA ASP A 41 -3.88 -2.19 11.70
C ASP A 41 -3.21 -3.25 12.60
N ALA A 42 -1.87 -3.38 12.52
CA ALA A 42 -1.05 -4.18 13.41
C ALA A 42 -1.17 -3.73 14.89
N ALA A 43 -0.99 -2.44 15.19
CA ALA A 43 -1.11 -1.91 16.55
C ALA A 43 -2.52 -2.06 17.15
N SER A 44 -3.55 -2.19 16.32
CA SER A 44 -4.92 -2.47 16.74
C SER A 44 -5.26 -3.96 16.92
N GLY A 45 -4.30 -4.86 16.70
CA GLY A 45 -4.48 -6.32 16.78
C GLY A 45 -5.30 -6.93 15.63
N ARG A 46 -5.66 -6.15 14.60
CA ARG A 46 -6.47 -6.64 13.47
C ARG A 46 -5.74 -7.68 12.61
N LEU A 47 -4.41 -7.70 12.66
CA LEU A 47 -3.57 -8.64 11.91
C LEU A 47 -3.13 -9.85 12.76
N ASP A 48 -3.49 -9.90 14.05
CA ASP A 48 -3.03 -10.94 14.98
C ASP A 48 -3.48 -12.34 14.56
N ALA A 49 -4.65 -12.49 13.95
CA ALA A 49 -5.13 -13.77 13.42
C ALA A 49 -4.18 -14.31 12.34
N LEU A 50 -3.80 -13.47 11.38
CA LEU A 50 -2.87 -13.81 10.29
C LEU A 50 -1.45 -14.05 10.81
N ALA A 51 -1.02 -13.28 11.81
CA ALA A 51 0.27 -13.48 12.47
C ALA A 51 0.35 -14.83 13.21
N ASN A 52 -0.73 -15.24 13.90
CA ASN A 52 -0.79 -16.55 14.56
C ASN A 52 -0.83 -17.70 13.54
N GLU A 53 -1.63 -17.58 12.48
CA GLU A 53 -1.68 -18.55 11.37
C GLU A 53 -0.29 -18.78 10.74
N ALA A 54 0.42 -17.69 10.41
CA ALA A 54 1.79 -17.77 9.87
C ALA A 54 2.80 -18.41 10.85
N LEU A 55 2.62 -18.20 12.16
CA LEU A 55 3.46 -18.84 13.19
C LEU A 55 3.15 -20.34 13.33
N ASP A 56 1.90 -20.75 13.16
CA ASP A 56 1.51 -22.16 13.16
C ASP A 56 1.97 -22.89 11.88
N ASP A 57 1.82 -22.28 10.71
CA ASP A 57 2.43 -22.75 9.45
C ASP A 57 3.94 -23.00 9.58
N LEU A 58 4.66 -22.09 10.24
CA LEU A 58 6.09 -22.21 10.48
C LEU A 58 6.42 -23.36 11.44
N ARG A 59 5.63 -23.54 12.52
CA ARG A 59 5.78 -24.65 13.48
C ARG A 59 5.51 -26.01 12.84
N GLU A 60 4.55 -26.05 11.92
CA GLU A 60 4.13 -27.27 11.21
C GLU A 60 4.92 -27.54 9.93
N GLY A 61 5.90 -26.68 9.60
CA GLY A 61 6.80 -26.87 8.46
C GLY A 61 6.14 -26.69 7.09
N ARG A 62 5.04 -25.93 7.01
CA ARG A 62 4.35 -25.64 5.74
C ARG A 62 5.01 -24.51 4.94
N CYS A 63 5.89 -23.72 5.55
CA CYS A 63 6.63 -22.65 4.88
C CYS A 63 7.64 -23.18 3.85
N THR A 64 7.79 -22.46 2.73
CA THR A 64 8.88 -22.66 1.77
C THR A 64 10.07 -21.73 2.06
N PRO A 65 11.29 -22.06 1.58
CA PRO A 65 12.42 -21.13 1.60
C PRO A 65 12.11 -19.85 0.81
N LEU A 66 12.71 -18.73 1.24
CA LEU A 66 12.71 -17.43 0.56
C LEU A 66 13.67 -17.40 -0.63
#